data_AF-A0AAE5XF09-F1
#
_entry.id   AF-A0AAE5XF09-F1
#
_cell.length_a   1.000
_cell.length_b   1.000
_cell.length_c   1.000
_cell.angle_alpha   90.00
_cell.angle_beta   90.00
_cell.angle_gamma   90.00
#
_symmetry.space_group_name_H-M   'P 1'
#
loop_
_entity.id
_entity.type
_entity.pdbx_description
1 polymer ?
#
loop_
_entity_poly.entity_id
_entity_poly.type
_entity_poly.pdbx_seq_one_letter_code
_entity_poly.pdbx_strand_id
1 'polypeptide(L)'
;MNKGRSICWRPFSLEAAGVMVILLKYKLRSEDQWRSKRFSPYEYFDLEEGEVPEIDSVPDKMHAAEYLDLPGEEVEHTLLQLVDEDKSELLEVKETFWNAGENRIIEVLRKSGNDVLHNELIIQTIRSNLAMGEEIETVRFNREKLCNTLNFHSIDCI
;
A
#
# COMPACT_ATOMS: atom_id res chain seq x y z
N MET A 1 -19.38 34.19 -46.88
CA MET A 1 -19.98 33.36 -45.81
C MET A 1 -19.24 32.03 -45.76
N ASN A 2 -18.25 31.89 -44.88
CA ASN A 2 -17.44 30.67 -44.73
C ASN A 2 -18.14 29.70 -43.77
N LYS A 3 -18.51 28.52 -44.26
CA LYS A 3 -18.92 27.39 -43.41
C LYS A 3 -17.67 26.60 -43.01
N GLY A 4 -17.17 26.87 -41.81
CA GLY A 4 -16.11 26.06 -41.20
C GLY A 4 -16.65 24.67 -40.85
N ARG A 5 -15.99 23.62 -41.37
CA ARG A 5 -16.21 22.23 -40.96
C ARG A 5 -15.50 22.02 -39.63
N SER A 6 -16.26 21.78 -38.57
CA SER A 6 -15.74 21.28 -37.30
C SER A 6 -15.56 19.77 -37.43
N ILE A 7 -14.33 19.27 -37.29
CA ILE A 7 -14.04 17.84 -37.24
C ILE A 7 -13.84 17.48 -35.78
N CYS A 8 -14.75 16.63 -35.28
CA CYS A 8 -14.73 16.01 -33.97
C CYS A 8 -13.41 15.28 -33.73
N TRP A 9 -12.69 15.67 -32.68
CA TRP A 9 -11.87 14.72 -31.94
C TRP A 9 -12.83 13.85 -31.14
N ARG A 10 -12.90 12.55 -31.45
CA ARG A 10 -13.59 11.61 -30.55
C ARG A 10 -12.81 11.60 -29.24
N PRO A 11 -13.46 11.70 -28.06
CA PRO A 11 -12.78 11.36 -26.83
C PRO A 11 -12.38 9.89 -26.92
N PHE A 12 -11.13 9.60 -26.58
CA PHE A 12 -10.68 8.25 -26.30
C PHE A 12 -11.57 7.74 -25.16
N SER A 13 -12.41 6.75 -25.47
CA SER A 13 -13.34 6.17 -24.52
C SER A 13 -12.55 5.31 -23.54
N LEU A 14 -12.17 5.89 -22.39
CA LEU A 14 -11.85 5.13 -21.18
C LEU A 14 -13.19 4.69 -20.57
N GLU A 15 -13.84 3.74 -21.22
CA GLU A 15 -15.06 3.11 -20.71
C GLU A 15 -14.67 2.09 -19.61
N ALA A 16 -15.16 2.38 -18.39
CA ALA A 16 -15.13 1.56 -17.19
C ALA A 16 -13.77 1.37 -16.48
N ALA A 17 -13.13 2.46 -16.07
CA ALA A 17 -12.38 2.39 -14.82
C ALA A 17 -13.41 2.37 -13.68
N GLY A 18 -13.58 1.22 -13.02
CA GLY A 18 -14.32 1.17 -11.77
C GLY A 18 -13.78 2.22 -10.81
N VAL A 19 -14.63 2.78 -9.96
CA VAL A 19 -14.25 3.90 -9.07
C VAL A 19 -13.33 3.36 -7.98
N MET A 20 -12.05 3.18 -8.33
CA MET A 20 -11.03 2.79 -7.39
C MET A 20 -10.47 4.03 -6.70
N VAL A 21 -10.54 4.02 -5.37
CA VAL A 21 -10.02 5.11 -4.54
C VAL A 21 -8.81 4.61 -3.78
N ILE A 22 -7.66 5.23 -4.04
CA ILE A 22 -6.40 4.93 -3.38
C ILE A 22 -6.01 6.14 -2.51
N LEU A 23 -5.97 5.94 -1.20
CA LEU A 23 -5.71 6.99 -0.21
C LEU A 23 -4.62 6.56 0.76
N LEU A 24 -3.53 7.32 0.80
CA LEU A 24 -2.51 7.20 1.84
C LEU A 24 -2.69 8.31 2.86
N LYS A 25 -2.91 7.93 4.11
CA LYS A 25 -2.79 8.80 5.28
C LYS A 25 -1.48 8.53 5.97
N TYR A 26 -0.84 9.56 6.51
CA TYR A 26 0.41 9.40 7.24
C TYR A 26 0.52 10.41 8.38
N LYS A 27 1.29 10.06 9.41
CA LYS A 27 1.59 10.90 10.56
C LYS A 27 3.11 10.98 10.73
N LEU A 28 3.62 12.21 10.89
CA LEU A 28 5.04 12.45 11.13
C LEU A 28 5.30 12.45 12.64
N ARG A 29 6.49 12.00 13.08
CA ARG A 29 6.84 11.96 14.52
C ARG A 29 6.83 13.34 15.18
N SER A 30 7.09 14.39 14.41
CA SER A 30 7.12 15.77 14.87
C SER A 30 5.74 16.42 14.95
N GLU A 31 4.68 15.72 14.50
CA GLU A 31 3.34 16.29 14.34
C GLU A 31 2.27 15.38 14.96
N ASP A 32 1.26 15.98 15.59
CA ASP A 32 0.11 15.22 16.11
C ASP A 32 -0.99 15.00 15.05
N GLN A 33 -0.85 15.62 13.88
CA GLN A 33 -1.88 15.62 12.84
C GLN A 33 -1.59 14.58 11.75
N TRP A 34 -2.67 13.96 11.27
CA TRP A 34 -2.62 13.11 10.08
C TRP A 34 -2.70 13.96 8.81
N ARG A 35 -1.86 13.62 7.85
CA ARG A 35 -1.86 14.16 6.49
C ARG A 35 -2.41 13.10 5.52
N SER A 36 -2.80 13.51 4.33
CA SER A 36 -3.31 12.60 3.31
C SER A 36 -2.81 12.93 1.90
N LYS A 37 -2.63 11.89 1.09
CA LYS A 37 -2.27 11.92 -0.33
C LYS A 37 -3.18 10.93 -1.05
N ARG A 38 -3.85 11.38 -2.11
CA ARG A 38 -4.69 10.53 -2.96
C ARG A 38 -3.91 10.19 -4.22
N PHE A 39 -4.03 8.95 -4.67
CA PHE A 39 -3.42 8.49 -5.92
C PHE A 39 -4.52 8.11 -6.91
N SER A 40 -4.22 8.31 -8.19
CA SER A 40 -4.87 7.54 -9.24
C SER A 40 -4.27 6.12 -9.30
N PRO A 41 -4.99 5.13 -9.85
CA PRO A 41 -4.44 3.79 -10.03
C PRO A 41 -3.12 3.76 -10.79
N TYR A 42 -2.96 4.61 -11.81
CA TYR A 42 -1.74 4.71 -12.62
C TYR A 42 -0.53 5.35 -11.92
N GLU A 43 -0.74 5.99 -10.76
CA GLU A 43 0.35 6.52 -9.93
C GLU A 43 0.77 5.52 -8.84
N TYR A 44 -0.06 4.52 -8.56
CA TYR A 44 0.14 3.59 -7.44
C TYR A 44 0.55 2.20 -7.90
N PHE A 45 -0.01 1.69 -9.00
CA PHE A 45 0.30 0.37 -9.52
C PHE A 45 1.36 0.43 -10.62
N ASP A 46 2.18 -0.62 -10.68
CA ASP A 46 3.04 -0.91 -11.82
C ASP A 46 2.19 -1.67 -12.85
N LEU A 47 1.60 -0.93 -13.80
CA LEU A 47 0.67 -1.45 -14.80
C LEU A 47 1.32 -1.52 -16.18
N GLU A 48 1.10 -2.62 -16.89
CA GLU A 48 1.48 -2.73 -18.29
C GLU A 48 0.50 -1.97 -19.22
N GLU A 49 0.93 -1.69 -20.46
CA GLU A 49 0.08 -0.99 -21.43
C GLU A 49 -1.21 -1.77 -21.72
N GLY A 50 -2.35 -1.17 -21.39
CA GLY A 50 -3.68 -1.77 -21.59
C GLY A 50 -4.17 -2.61 -20.41
N GLU A 51 -3.39 -2.72 -19.34
CA GLU A 51 -3.84 -3.37 -18.11
C GLU A 51 -4.92 -2.52 -17.40
N VAL A 52 -5.95 -3.21 -16.88
CA VAL A 52 -7.00 -2.59 -16.09
C VAL A 52 -6.63 -2.73 -14.61
N PRO A 53 -6.57 -1.64 -13.84
CA PRO A 53 -6.21 -1.72 -12.42
C PRO A 53 -7.23 -2.52 -11.61
N GLU A 54 -6.75 -3.47 -10.83
CA GLU A 54 -7.52 -4.24 -9.85
C GLU A 54 -6.90 -4.08 -8.45
N ILE A 55 -7.67 -4.37 -7.40
CA ILE A 55 -7.21 -4.14 -6.01
C ILE A 55 -6.00 -5.00 -5.63
N ASP A 56 -5.78 -6.10 -6.36
CA ASP A 56 -4.65 -7.02 -6.24
C ASP A 56 -3.61 -6.87 -7.37
N SER A 57 -3.71 -5.81 -8.18
CA SER A 57 -2.62 -5.39 -9.06
C SER A 57 -1.35 -5.09 -8.24
N VAL A 58 -0.19 -5.25 -8.89
CA VAL A 58 1.11 -5.08 -8.22
C VAL A 58 1.38 -3.59 -7.98
N PRO A 59 1.68 -3.18 -6.73
CA PRO A 59 2.03 -1.78 -6.45
C PRO A 59 3.43 -1.44 -6.97
N ASP A 60 3.63 -0.20 -7.41
CA ASP A 60 4.94 0.32 -7.90
C ASP A 60 6.00 0.39 -6.80
N LYS A 61 5.57 0.59 -5.55
CA LYS A 61 6.40 0.54 -4.34
C LYS A 61 5.81 -0.44 -3.34
N MET A 62 6.69 -1.17 -2.64
CA MET A 62 6.27 -2.23 -1.72
C MET A 62 5.69 -1.66 -0.41
N HIS A 63 6.29 -0.60 0.13
CA HIS A 63 5.84 0.04 1.37
C HIS A 63 5.15 1.38 1.13
N ALA A 64 4.13 1.69 1.94
CA ALA A 64 3.35 2.92 1.76
C ALA A 64 4.20 4.18 1.99
N ALA A 65 5.20 4.10 2.87
CA ALA A 65 6.13 5.18 3.15
C ALA A 65 7.00 5.56 1.94
N GLU A 66 7.26 4.63 1.01
CA GLU A 66 8.08 4.90 -0.19
C GLU A 66 7.39 5.85 -1.19
N TYR A 67 6.07 6.01 -1.10
CA TYR A 67 5.33 7.01 -1.89
C TYR A 67 5.36 8.41 -1.27
N LEU A 68 5.99 8.57 -0.10
CA LEU A 68 6.23 9.84 0.56
C LEU A 68 7.64 10.30 0.20
N ASP A 69 7.78 11.52 -0.33
CA ASP A 69 9.08 12.15 -0.56
C ASP A 69 9.69 12.65 0.77
N LEU A 70 9.77 11.77 1.76
CA LEU A 70 10.18 12.05 3.13
C LEU A 70 11.16 10.99 3.64
N PRO A 71 12.13 11.35 4.51
CA PRO A 71 12.97 10.36 5.18
C PRO A 71 12.12 9.40 6.02
N GLY A 72 12.40 8.10 5.95
CA GLY A 72 11.66 7.08 6.72
C GLY A 72 11.69 7.31 8.24
N GLU A 73 12.75 7.95 8.75
CA GLU A 73 12.89 8.29 10.17
C GLU A 73 11.86 9.31 10.66
N GLU A 74 11.33 10.16 9.77
CA GLU A 74 10.33 11.17 10.10
C GLU A 74 8.92 10.60 10.21
N VAL A 75 8.67 9.45 9.58
CA VAL A 75 7.34 8.83 9.51
C VAL A 75 7.09 7.98 10.76
N GLU A 76 5.98 8.24 11.44
CA GLU A 76 5.52 7.46 12.60
C GLU A 76 4.53 6.38 12.20
N HIS A 77 3.56 6.74 11.35
CA HIS A 77 2.51 5.85 10.89
C HIS A 77 2.11 6.11 9.44
N THR A 78 1.70 5.05 8.74
CA THR A 78 0.97 5.10 7.47
C THR A 78 -0.33 4.30 7.57
N LEU A 79 -1.32 4.73 6.79
CA LEU A 79 -2.58 4.02 6.57
C LEU A 79 -2.91 4.18 5.08
N LEU A 80 -2.69 3.12 4.33
CA LEU A 80 -3.06 3.01 2.93
C LEU A 80 -4.42 2.30 2.83
N GLN A 81 -5.33 2.89 2.05
CA GLN A 81 -6.67 2.35 1.80
C GLN A 81 -6.91 2.30 0.29
N LEU A 82 -7.20 1.11 -0.24
CA LEU A 82 -7.68 0.89 -1.59
C LEU A 82 -9.13 0.44 -1.50
N VAL A 83 -10.03 1.16 -2.16
CA VAL A 83 -11.45 0.83 -2.22
C VAL A 83 -11.82 0.62 -3.67
N ASP A 84 -12.33 -0.56 -4.01
CA ASP A 84 -12.97 -0.85 -5.29
C ASP A 84 -14.49 -0.85 -5.05
N GLU A 85 -15.15 0.23 -5.44
CA GLU A 85 -16.59 0.42 -5.20
C GLU A 85 -17.44 -0.58 -6.01
N ASP A 86 -16.99 -0.97 -7.20
CA ASP A 86 -17.74 -1.86 -8.08
C ASP A 86 -17.75 -3.29 -7.54
N LYS A 87 -16.62 -3.76 -7.03
CA LYS A 87 -16.48 -5.08 -6.39
C LYS A 87 -16.84 -5.06 -4.90
N SER A 88 -17.13 -3.89 -4.33
CA SER A 88 -17.33 -3.69 -2.88
C SER A 88 -16.16 -4.24 -2.06
N GLU A 89 -14.93 -4.06 -2.55
CA GLU A 89 -13.71 -4.52 -1.91
C GLU A 89 -12.97 -3.38 -1.22
N LEU A 90 -12.34 -3.71 -0.09
CA LEU A 90 -11.47 -2.82 0.67
C LEU A 90 -10.18 -3.56 0.99
N LEU A 91 -9.06 -2.94 0.71
CA LEU A 91 -7.74 -3.30 1.23
C LEU A 91 -7.23 -2.15 2.10
N GLU A 92 -6.90 -2.47 3.34
CA GLU A 92 -6.32 -1.54 4.31
C GLU A 92 -4.95 -2.07 4.76
N VAL A 93 -3.92 -1.24 4.62
CA VAL A 93 -2.56 -1.53 5.09
C VAL A 93 -2.15 -0.42 6.05
N LYS A 94 -1.92 -0.76 7.31
CA LYS A 94 -1.38 0.17 8.31
C LYS A 94 0.06 -0.19 8.61
N GLU A 95 0.94 0.79 8.64
CA GLU A 95 2.30 0.59 9.13
C GLU A 95 2.58 1.52 10.31
N THR A 96 3.28 0.99 11.32
CA THR A 96 3.76 1.75 12.48
C THR A 96 5.26 1.57 12.59
N PHE A 97 6.00 2.67 12.65
CA PHE A 97 7.45 2.67 12.51
C PHE A 97 8.15 3.06 13.82
N TRP A 98 9.24 2.39 14.15
CA TRP A 98 10.16 2.78 15.22
C TRP A 98 11.61 2.54 14.80
N ASN A 99 12.56 2.89 15.67
CA ASN A 99 13.99 2.79 15.39
C ASN A 99 14.37 3.49 14.06
N ALA A 100 14.08 4.80 13.96
CA ALA A 100 14.33 5.59 12.76
C ALA A 100 13.71 5.04 11.45
N GLY A 101 12.60 4.28 11.55
CA GLY A 101 11.91 3.73 10.37
C GLY A 101 12.37 2.33 9.97
N GLU A 102 13.42 1.81 10.62
CA GLU A 102 14.00 0.50 10.32
C GLU A 102 13.13 -0.66 10.80
N ASN A 103 12.39 -0.44 11.88
CA ASN A 103 11.48 -1.44 12.42
C ASN A 103 10.05 -1.02 12.18
N ARG A 104 9.18 -1.99 11.87
CA ARG A 104 7.79 -1.73 11.57
C ARG A 104 6.84 -2.87 11.93
N ILE A 105 5.62 -2.48 12.25
CA ILE A 105 4.46 -3.35 12.33
C ILE A 105 3.62 -3.03 11.11
N ILE A 106 3.21 -4.05 10.36
CA ILE A 106 2.35 -3.94 9.19
C ILE A 106 1.06 -4.72 9.51
N GLU A 107 -0.08 -4.05 9.47
CA GLU A 107 -1.39 -4.68 9.57
C GLU A 107 -2.07 -4.63 8.22
N VAL A 108 -2.49 -5.80 7.72
CA VAL A 108 -3.20 -5.92 6.45
C VAL A 108 -4.60 -6.45 6.71
N LEU A 109 -5.61 -5.79 6.14
CA LEU A 109 -7.00 -6.20 6.19
C LEU A 109 -7.62 -6.08 4.80
N ARG A 110 -8.07 -7.20 4.23
CA ARG A 110 -8.86 -7.23 3.01
C ARG A 110 -10.28 -7.68 3.31
N LYS A 111 -11.26 -6.99 2.75
CA LYS A 111 -12.69 -7.31 2.87
C LYS A 111 -13.37 -7.25 1.51
N SER A 112 -14.43 -8.05 1.36
CA SER A 112 -15.42 -7.89 0.29
C SER A 112 -16.81 -7.88 0.95
N GLY A 113 -17.51 -6.75 0.86
CA GLY A 113 -18.72 -6.50 1.63
C GLY A 113 -18.48 -6.66 3.14
N ASN A 114 -19.14 -7.64 3.77
CA ASN A 114 -19.00 -7.94 5.20
C ASN A 114 -17.98 -9.05 5.51
N ASP A 115 -17.47 -9.73 4.49
CA ASP A 115 -16.57 -10.86 4.65
C ASP A 115 -15.12 -10.39 4.74
N VAL A 116 -14.39 -10.94 5.71
CA VAL A 116 -12.94 -10.75 5.84
C VAL A 116 -12.26 -11.78 4.95
N LEU A 117 -11.52 -11.31 3.95
CA LEU A 117 -10.82 -12.12 2.96
C LEU A 117 -9.33 -12.31 3.28
N HIS A 118 -8.73 -11.31 3.93
CA HIS A 118 -7.39 -11.42 4.51
C HIS A 118 -7.30 -10.61 5.79
N ASN A 119 -6.61 -11.13 6.80
CA ASN A 119 -6.29 -10.37 8.01
C ASN A 119 -4.95 -10.83 8.58
N GLU A 120 -3.96 -9.95 8.56
CA GLU A 120 -2.59 -10.27 8.95
C GLU A 120 -1.96 -9.14 9.78
N LEU A 121 -1.08 -9.54 10.71
CA LEU A 121 -0.15 -8.68 11.41
C LEU A 121 1.27 -9.18 11.12
N ILE A 122 2.15 -8.30 10.65
CA ILE A 122 3.55 -8.60 10.36
C ILE A 122 4.40 -7.67 11.23
N ILE A 123 5.42 -8.20 11.86
CA ILE A 123 6.41 -7.43 12.63
C ILE A 123 7.75 -7.64 11.95
N GLN A 124 8.41 -6.56 11.55
CA GLN A 124 9.73 -6.58 10.96
C GLN A 124 10.68 -5.77 11.84
N THR A 125 11.80 -6.38 12.22
CA THR A 125 12.81 -5.75 13.06
C THR A 125 14.21 -6.02 12.55
N ILE A 126 15.06 -5.00 12.56
CA ILE A 126 16.51 -5.16 12.38
C ILE A 126 17.11 -5.66 13.68
N ARG A 127 17.93 -6.72 13.58
CA ARG A 127 18.79 -7.21 14.65
C ARG A 127 20.24 -7.18 14.20
N SER A 128 21.11 -6.63 15.04
CA SER A 128 22.54 -6.71 14.83
C SER A 128 23.07 -8.08 15.28
N ASN A 129 23.68 -8.81 14.36
CA ASN A 129 24.42 -10.03 14.61
C ASN A 129 25.93 -9.78 14.41
N LEU A 130 26.71 -9.97 15.48
CA LEU A 130 28.16 -9.72 15.45
C LEU A 130 28.92 -10.56 14.41
N ALA A 131 28.38 -11.69 13.97
CA ALA A 131 29.00 -12.57 13.00
C ALA A 131 28.54 -12.32 11.55
N MET A 132 27.34 -11.77 11.36
CA MET A 132 26.66 -11.71 10.05
C MET A 132 26.22 -10.31 9.62
N GLY A 133 26.39 -9.29 10.46
CA GLY A 133 25.93 -7.92 10.18
C GLY A 133 24.50 -7.69 10.65
N GLU A 134 23.75 -6.87 9.94
CA GLU A 134 22.35 -6.60 10.25
C GLU A 134 21.44 -7.64 9.58
N GLU A 135 20.52 -8.20 10.34
CA GLU A 135 19.54 -9.19 9.89
C GLU A 135 18.13 -8.62 10.04
N ILE A 136 17.25 -8.88 9.08
CA ILE A 136 15.83 -8.55 9.19
C ILE A 136 15.10 -9.78 9.70
N GLU A 137 14.56 -9.68 10.92
CA GLU A 137 13.65 -10.67 11.48
C GLU A 137 12.21 -10.29 11.12
N THR A 138 11.50 -11.19 10.43
CA THR A 138 10.08 -11.03 10.13
C THR A 138 9.24 -12.07 10.87
N VAL A 139 8.25 -11.61 11.62
CA VAL A 139 7.24 -12.44 12.31
C VAL A 139 5.86 -12.13 11.72
N ARG A 140 5.12 -13.16 11.32
CA ARG A 140 3.78 -13.02 10.69
C ARG A 140 2.71 -13.67 11.56
N PHE A 141 1.52 -13.08 11.60
CA PHE A 141 0.34 -13.61 12.30
C PHE A 141 -0.87 -13.51 11.37
N ASN A 142 -1.36 -14.64 10.88
CA ASN A 142 -2.65 -14.71 10.19
C ASN A 142 -3.77 -14.74 11.24
N ARG A 143 -4.64 -13.73 11.23
CA ARG A 143 -5.69 -13.48 12.24
C ARG A 143 -7.06 -14.03 11.84
N GLU A 144 -7.21 -14.60 10.66
CA GLU A 144 -8.50 -15.14 10.16
C GLU A 144 -8.83 -16.51 10.74
N LYS A 145 -7.77 -17.30 10.94
CA LYS A 145 -7.81 -18.54 11.70
C LYS A 145 -7.24 -18.13 13.06
N LEU A 146 -7.81 -18.59 14.16
CA LEU A 146 -7.19 -18.51 15.50
C LEU A 146 -5.91 -19.38 15.55
N CYS A 147 -5.05 -19.26 14.54
CA CYS A 147 -3.90 -20.08 14.23
C CYS A 147 -2.76 -19.11 13.92
N ASN A 148 -2.07 -18.69 14.99
CA ASN A 148 -0.85 -17.91 14.88
C ASN A 148 0.18 -18.76 14.14
N THR A 149 0.37 -18.48 12.85
CA THR A 149 1.41 -19.15 12.05
C THR A 149 2.69 -18.34 12.21
N LEU A 150 3.50 -18.69 13.20
CA LEU A 150 4.80 -18.05 13.44
C LEU A 150 5.80 -18.50 12.37
N ASN A 151 5.93 -17.71 11.31
CA ASN A 151 6.93 -17.97 10.28
C ASN A 151 8.14 -17.07 10.50
N PHE A 152 9.29 -17.66 10.83
CA PHE A 152 10.57 -16.95 10.85
C PHE A 152 11.14 -16.93 9.43
N HIS A 153 11.34 -15.74 8.90
CA HIS A 153 12.14 -15.55 7.70
C HIS A 153 13.34 -14.69 8.09
N SER A 154 14.52 -15.29 8.08
CA SER A 154 15.81 -14.58 8.04
C SER A 154 16.15 -14.43 6.56
N ILE A 155 16.25 -13.20 6.07
CA ILE A 155 16.80 -12.93 4.75
C ILE A 155 18.23 -12.42 4.97
N ASP A 156 19.19 -13.15 4.39
CA ASP A 156 20.62 -12.90 4.57
C ASP A 156 21.11 -11.65 3.83
N CYS A 157 21.86 -10.83 4.57
CA CYS A 157 22.91 -9.85 4.24
C CYS A 157 22.60 -8.68 3.26
N ILE A 158 22.68 -7.45 3.77
CA ILE A 158 23.09 -6.23 3.03
C ILE A 158 24.60 -6.06 3.16
#